data_AF-A0A254SW93-F1
#
_entry.id   AF-A0A254SW93-F1
#
_cell.length_a   1.000
_cell.length_b   1.000
_cell.length_c   1.000
_cell.angle_alpha   90.00
_cell.angle_beta   90.00
_cell.angle_gamma   90.00
#
_symmetry.space_group_name_H-M   'P 1'
#
loop_
_entity.id
_entity.type
_entity.pdbx_description
1 polymer ?
#
loop_
_entity_poly.entity_id
_entity_poly.type
_entity_poly.pdbx_seq_one_letter_code
_entity_poly.pdbx_strand_id
1 'polypeptide(L)'
;MELSLLKDGVLVKLRVAAFVFGVACTLFAVDAVSNLSVLPPVTPELKTQAQEYYNYECKACHRWARKFAAPPMRDNVAQYAEKPEEMVKYLMHPTPQHPDEWPAMEITPLTEEQAKMMTAWLLYILKNPDDPGRPK
;
A
#
# COMPACT_ATOMS: atom_id res chain seq x y z
N MET A 1 21.68 -6.69 -57.49
CA MET A 1 21.06 -5.53 -56.83
C MET A 1 20.05 -5.92 -55.73
N GLU A 2 19.85 -7.23 -55.45
CA GLU A 2 18.84 -7.70 -54.48
C GLU A 2 19.37 -7.84 -53.04
N LEU A 3 20.68 -7.97 -52.84
CA LEU A 3 21.27 -8.21 -51.51
C LEU A 3 21.25 -6.98 -50.57
N SER A 4 21.13 -5.76 -51.13
CA SER A 4 21.04 -4.51 -50.35
C SER A 4 19.67 -4.34 -49.72
N LEU A 5 18.60 -4.55 -50.49
CA LEU A 5 17.21 -4.37 -50.05
C LEU A 5 16.80 -5.30 -48.91
N LEU A 6 17.36 -6.53 -48.88
CA LEU A 6 17.16 -7.49 -47.79
C LEU A 6 17.81 -7.03 -46.47
N LYS A 7 19.00 -6.43 -46.52
CA LYS A 7 19.68 -5.87 -45.34
C LYS A 7 18.91 -4.67 -44.78
N ASP A 8 18.40 -3.82 -45.66
CA ASP A 8 17.64 -2.62 -45.29
C ASP A 8 16.30 -2.98 -44.62
N GLY A 9 15.60 -3.99 -45.14
CA GLY A 9 14.36 -4.50 -44.54
C GLY A 9 14.54 -5.16 -43.17
N VAL A 10 15.65 -5.87 -42.95
CA VAL A 10 15.97 -6.49 -41.64
C VAL A 10 16.36 -5.43 -40.60
N LEU A 11 17.14 -4.43 -40.99
CA LEU A 11 17.55 -3.33 -40.11
C LEU A 11 16.36 -2.46 -39.67
N VAL A 12 15.42 -2.20 -40.58
CA VAL A 12 14.18 -1.48 -40.27
C VAL A 12 13.30 -2.28 -39.30
N LYS A 13 13.15 -3.60 -39.51
CA LYS A 13 12.39 -4.47 -38.60
C LYS A 13 13.00 -4.55 -37.20
N LEU A 14 14.34 -4.60 -37.08
CA LEU A 14 15.02 -4.57 -35.78
C LEU A 14 14.82 -3.24 -35.04
N ARG A 15 14.88 -2.11 -35.76
CA ARG A 15 14.64 -0.78 -35.18
C ARG A 15 13.21 -0.60 -34.70
N VAL A 16 12.23 -1.07 -35.47
CA VAL A 16 10.82 -1.05 -35.07
C VAL A 16 10.57 -1.97 -33.86
N ALA A 17 11.14 -3.17 -33.85
CA ALA A 17 11.02 -4.09 -32.73
C ALA A 17 11.65 -3.53 -31.44
N ALA A 18 12.84 -2.92 -31.53
CA ALA A 18 13.50 -2.27 -30.39
C ALA A 18 12.71 -1.06 -29.88
N PHE A 19 12.09 -0.28 -30.77
CA PHE A 19 11.23 0.84 -30.41
C PHE A 19 9.96 0.37 -29.69
N VAL A 20 9.26 -0.64 -30.23
CA VAL A 20 8.07 -1.22 -29.60
C VAL A 20 8.39 -1.83 -28.23
N PHE A 21 9.52 -2.55 -28.13
CA PHE A 21 9.97 -3.12 -26.87
C PHE A 21 10.34 -2.03 -25.85
N GLY A 22 11.04 -0.98 -26.28
CA GLY A 22 11.37 0.17 -25.44
C GLY A 22 10.13 0.89 -24.92
N VAL A 23 9.14 1.15 -25.79
CA VAL A 23 7.86 1.76 -25.40
C VAL A 23 7.09 0.86 -24.42
N ALA A 24 7.04 -0.45 -24.67
CA ALA A 24 6.41 -1.40 -23.75
C ALA A 24 7.08 -1.39 -22.37
N CYS A 25 8.41 -1.44 -22.30
CA CYS A 25 9.15 -1.36 -21.03
C CYS A 25 8.88 -0.04 -20.28
N THR A 26 8.77 1.09 -20.99
CA THR A 26 8.44 2.38 -20.35
C THR A 26 7.01 2.43 -19.80
N LEU A 27 6.04 1.78 -20.47
CA LEU A 27 4.67 1.73 -19.97
C LEU A 27 4.57 0.96 -18.65
N PHE A 28 5.25 -0.18 -18.53
CA PHE A 28 5.31 -0.93 -17.25
C PHE A 28 6.12 -0.20 -16.17
N ALA A 29 7.13 0.58 -16.54
CA ALA A 29 7.87 1.41 -15.60
C ALA A 29 7.03 2.58 -15.06
N VAL A 30 6.15 3.17 -15.89
CA VAL A 30 5.23 4.23 -15.45
C VAL A 30 4.20 3.70 -14.46
N ASP A 31 3.63 2.50 -14.68
CA ASP A 31 2.76 1.88 -13.67
C ASP A 31 3.51 1.59 -12.36
N ALA A 32 4.75 1.10 -12.43
CA ALA A 32 5.56 0.85 -11.24
C ALA A 32 5.90 2.14 -10.45
N VAL A 33 6.19 3.25 -11.15
CA VAL A 33 6.58 4.53 -10.53
C VAL A 33 5.38 5.34 -10.07
N SER A 34 4.23 5.26 -10.77
CA SER A 34 2.98 5.92 -10.35
C SER A 34 2.44 5.30 -9.05
N ASN A 35 2.67 4.00 -8.87
CA ASN A 35 2.40 3.32 -7.62
C ASN A 35 3.43 3.62 -6.52
N LEU A 36 4.61 4.18 -6.83
CA LEU A 36 5.68 4.40 -5.83
C LEU A 36 5.36 5.54 -4.84
N SER A 37 4.39 6.41 -5.15
CA SER A 37 3.81 7.37 -4.20
C SER A 37 2.62 6.75 -3.44
N VAL A 38 2.78 5.53 -2.90
CA VAL A 38 1.70 4.70 -2.32
C VAL A 38 0.92 5.44 -1.22
N LEU A 39 1.62 6.24 -0.41
CA LEU A 39 1.08 6.82 0.82
C LEU A 39 1.25 8.35 0.87
N PRO A 40 0.25 9.08 1.38
CA PRO A 40 0.38 10.52 1.61
C PRO A 40 1.45 10.81 2.67
N PRO A 41 2.13 11.99 2.60
CA PRO A 41 3.02 12.41 3.67
C PRO A 41 2.24 12.64 4.96
N VAL A 42 2.83 12.27 6.10
CA VAL A 42 2.18 12.40 7.41
C VAL A 42 2.34 13.84 7.93
N THR A 43 1.46 14.72 7.49
CA THR A 43 1.35 16.10 7.98
C THR A 43 0.63 16.16 9.34
N PRO A 44 0.72 17.27 10.10
CA PRO A 44 -0.05 17.43 11.35
C PRO A 44 -1.57 17.27 11.18
N GLU A 45 -2.12 17.74 10.06
CA GLU A 45 -3.54 17.62 9.73
C GLU A 45 -3.89 16.16 9.49
N LEU A 46 -3.08 15.44 8.70
CA LEU A 46 -3.27 14.02 8.45
C LEU A 46 -3.21 13.21 9.74
N LYS A 47 -2.24 13.51 10.62
CA LYS A 47 -2.14 12.85 11.93
C LYS A 47 -3.41 13.00 12.75
N THR A 48 -3.92 14.24 12.84
CA THR A 48 -5.15 14.53 13.59
C THR A 48 -6.33 13.73 13.04
N GLN A 49 -6.54 13.80 11.72
CA GLN A 49 -7.62 13.07 11.05
C GLN A 49 -7.51 11.54 11.25
N ALA A 50 -6.33 10.97 11.04
CA ALA A 50 -6.10 9.55 11.20
C ALA A 50 -6.29 9.10 12.66
N GLN A 51 -5.84 9.90 13.63
CA GLN A 51 -6.01 9.60 15.04
C GLN A 51 -7.48 9.63 15.47
N GLU A 52 -8.24 10.63 15.02
CA GLU A 52 -9.68 10.73 15.27
C GLU A 52 -10.41 9.53 14.66
N TYR A 53 -10.13 9.22 13.39
CA TYR A 53 -10.70 8.08 12.69
C TYR A 53 -10.39 6.77 13.41
N TYR A 54 -9.13 6.53 13.79
CA TYR A 54 -8.75 5.34 14.54
C TYR A 54 -9.48 5.22 15.87
N ASN A 55 -9.61 6.33 16.61
CA ASN A 55 -10.27 6.33 17.91
C ASN A 55 -11.76 5.99 17.80
N TYR A 56 -12.42 6.43 16.73
CA TYR A 56 -13.85 6.23 16.51
C TYR A 56 -14.15 4.86 15.87
N GLU A 57 -13.42 4.48 14.82
CA GLU A 57 -13.74 3.30 14.00
C GLU A 57 -12.94 2.04 14.41
N CYS A 58 -11.69 2.19 14.86
CA CYS A 58 -10.78 1.05 14.97
C CYS A 58 -10.51 0.63 16.43
N LYS A 59 -10.36 1.61 17.34
CA LYS A 59 -9.80 1.42 18.68
C LYS A 59 -10.63 0.52 19.58
N ALA A 60 -11.94 0.42 19.34
CA ALA A 60 -12.83 -0.44 20.12
C ALA A 60 -12.31 -1.89 20.16
N CYS A 61 -11.94 -2.42 19.00
CA CYS A 61 -11.44 -3.78 18.81
C CYS A 61 -9.91 -3.85 18.75
N HIS A 62 -9.28 -2.84 18.13
CA HIS A 62 -7.85 -2.82 17.91
C HIS A 62 -7.13 -1.98 18.95
N ARG A 63 -6.52 -2.66 19.93
CA ARG A 63 -5.67 -1.99 20.92
C ARG A 63 -4.23 -1.98 20.43
N TRP A 64 -3.54 -0.86 20.60
CA TRP A 64 -2.19 -0.70 20.06
C TRP A 64 -1.18 -1.70 20.63
N ALA A 65 -1.12 -1.79 21.96
CA ALA A 65 -0.06 -2.52 22.67
C ALA A 65 -0.50 -3.86 23.30
N ARG A 66 -1.79 -4.20 23.28
CA ARG A 66 -2.30 -5.40 23.96
C ARG A 66 -3.28 -6.19 23.11
N LYS A 67 -3.32 -7.50 23.35
CA LYS A 67 -4.35 -8.40 22.80
C LYS A 67 -5.72 -8.04 23.38
N PHE A 68 -6.74 -8.01 22.52
CA PHE A 68 -8.13 -7.82 22.93
C PHE A 68 -9.08 -8.64 22.04
N ALA A 69 -9.53 -8.07 20.92
CA ALA A 69 -10.34 -8.76 19.91
C ALA A 69 -9.49 -9.30 18.74
N ALA A 70 -8.20 -8.98 18.74
CA ALA A 70 -7.19 -9.37 17.76
C ALA A 70 -5.81 -9.33 18.45
N PRO A 71 -4.70 -9.69 17.77
CA PRO A 71 -3.35 -9.38 18.24
C PRO A 71 -3.17 -7.86 18.49
N PRO A 72 -2.14 -7.45 19.24
CA PRO A 72 -1.80 -6.03 19.36
C PRO A 72 -1.67 -5.38 17.99
N MET A 73 -2.33 -4.24 17.78
CA MET A 73 -2.34 -3.58 16.47
C MET A 73 -0.92 -3.27 15.98
N ARG A 74 0.02 -2.91 16.87
CA ARG A 74 1.41 -2.68 16.48
C ARG A 74 2.04 -3.90 15.77
N ASP A 75 1.68 -5.12 16.21
CA ASP A 75 2.23 -6.36 15.67
C ASP A 75 1.57 -6.68 14.32
N ASN A 76 0.28 -6.36 14.16
CA ASN A 76 -0.39 -6.44 12.85
C ASN A 76 0.21 -5.45 11.85
N VAL A 77 0.45 -4.20 12.26
CA VAL A 77 1.04 -3.16 11.40
C VAL A 77 2.48 -3.52 11.01
N ALA A 78 3.26 -4.10 11.92
CA ALA A 78 4.65 -4.46 11.67
C ALA A 78 4.84 -5.44 10.51
N GLN A 79 3.85 -6.31 10.24
CA GLN A 79 3.88 -7.24 9.11
C GLN A 79 3.86 -6.54 7.75
N TYR A 80 3.40 -5.29 7.70
CA TYR A 80 3.31 -4.48 6.49
C TYR A 80 4.41 -3.43 6.36
N ALA A 81 5.39 -3.41 7.26
CA ALA A 81 6.43 -2.38 7.30
C ALA A 81 7.17 -2.21 5.96
N GLU A 82 7.41 -3.33 5.26
CA GLU A 82 8.10 -3.40 3.97
C GLU A 82 7.15 -3.53 2.77
N LYS A 83 5.83 -3.57 3.01
CA LYS A 83 4.78 -3.80 2.01
C LYS A 83 3.51 -2.98 2.28
N PRO A 84 3.63 -1.64 2.39
CA PRO A 84 2.51 -0.76 2.74
C PRO A 84 1.30 -0.89 1.83
N GLU A 85 1.50 -1.16 0.53
CA GLU A 85 0.47 -1.36 -0.46
C GLU A 85 -0.44 -2.56 -0.16
N GLU A 86 0.10 -3.61 0.47
CA GLU A 86 -0.71 -4.75 0.91
C GLU A 86 -1.62 -4.37 2.08
N MET A 87 -1.17 -3.47 2.96
CA MET A 87 -2.01 -2.96 4.04
C MET A 87 -3.15 -2.11 3.50
N VAL A 88 -2.88 -1.24 2.53
CA VAL A 88 -3.92 -0.45 1.85
C VAL A 88 -4.97 -1.38 1.24
N LYS A 89 -4.53 -2.40 0.48
CA LYS A 89 -5.43 -3.40 -0.13
C LYS A 89 -6.25 -4.15 0.92
N TYR A 90 -5.63 -4.55 2.02
CA TYR A 90 -6.32 -5.25 3.11
C TYR A 90 -7.37 -4.37 3.78
N LEU A 91 -7.07 -3.09 4.05
CA LEU A 91 -8.04 -2.17 4.66
C LEU A 91 -9.23 -1.86 3.74
N MET A 92 -9.00 -1.86 2.42
CA MET A 92 -10.07 -1.70 1.42
C MET A 92 -10.91 -2.98 1.24
N HIS A 93 -10.36 -4.15 1.57
CA HIS A 93 -11.04 -5.44 1.40
C HIS A 93 -10.63 -6.42 2.51
N PRO A 94 -11.04 -6.17 3.77
CA PRO A 94 -10.57 -6.95 4.90
C PRO A 94 -11.10 -8.39 4.81
N THR A 95 -10.21 -9.34 5.02
CA THR A 95 -10.55 -10.77 5.07
C THR A 95 -10.11 -11.34 6.43
N PRO A 96 -10.90 -12.22 7.06
CA PRO A 96 -10.52 -12.84 8.32
C PRO A 96 -9.16 -13.55 8.21
N GLN A 97 -8.28 -13.29 9.17
CA GLN A 97 -7.02 -14.00 9.37
C GLN A 97 -7.13 -14.82 10.66
N HIS A 98 -6.78 -16.10 10.63
CA HIS A 98 -6.93 -17.03 11.76
C HIS A 98 -8.37 -17.04 12.33
N PRO A 99 -9.38 -17.41 11.52
CA PRO A 99 -10.79 -17.42 11.94
C PRO A 99 -11.11 -18.42 13.06
N ASP A 100 -10.19 -19.35 13.36
CA ASP A 100 -10.22 -20.27 14.48
C ASP A 100 -9.81 -19.63 15.81
N GLU A 101 -9.03 -18.54 15.77
CA GLU A 101 -8.54 -17.83 16.95
C GLU A 101 -9.30 -16.54 17.25
N TRP A 102 -9.80 -15.86 16.21
CA TRP A 102 -10.41 -14.54 16.33
C TRP A 102 -11.84 -14.52 15.78
N PRO A 103 -12.80 -13.93 16.52
CA PRO A 103 -14.15 -13.81 16.02
C PRO A 103 -14.18 -12.95 14.77
N ALA A 104 -15.09 -13.28 13.83
CA ALA A 104 -15.33 -12.44 12.67
C ALA A 104 -15.76 -11.05 13.13
N MET A 105 -15.11 -10.03 12.59
CA MET A 105 -15.48 -8.64 12.81
C MET A 105 -16.24 -8.14 11.60
N GLU A 106 -17.40 -7.53 11.82
CA GLU A 106 -18.09 -6.78 10.78
C GLU A 106 -17.37 -5.43 10.65
N ILE A 107 -16.62 -5.26 9.56
CA ILE A 107 -15.85 -4.03 9.29
C ILE A 107 -16.34 -3.46 7.98
N THR A 108 -16.75 -2.19 7.99
CA THR A 108 -17.00 -1.44 6.76
C THR A 108 -15.67 -1.25 6.03
N PRO A 109 -15.54 -1.71 4.78
CA PRO A 109 -14.33 -1.48 3.99
C PRO A 109 -13.98 0.01 3.88
N LEU A 110 -12.69 0.33 4.01
CA LEU A 110 -12.24 1.71 3.85
C LEU A 110 -12.23 2.13 2.38
N THR A 111 -12.47 3.41 2.11
CA THR A 111 -12.13 3.98 0.81
C THR A 111 -10.61 3.96 0.60
N GLU A 112 -10.15 4.05 -0.65
CA GLU A 112 -8.71 4.09 -0.94
C GLU A 112 -7.99 5.22 -0.21
N GLU A 113 -8.60 6.41 -0.16
CA GLU A 113 -8.07 7.58 0.55
C GLU A 113 -7.94 7.32 2.06
N GLN A 114 -8.99 6.76 2.68
CA GLN A 114 -8.98 6.40 4.09
C GLN A 114 -7.94 5.31 4.38
N ALA A 115 -7.85 4.28 3.53
CA ALA A 115 -6.88 3.20 3.68
C ALA A 115 -5.44 3.71 3.56
N LYS A 116 -5.15 4.61 2.61
CA LYS A 116 -3.83 5.24 2.46
C LYS A 116 -3.49 6.14 3.64
N MET A 117 -4.43 6.97 4.10
CA MET A 117 -4.27 7.81 5.30
C MET A 117 -3.94 6.95 6.52
N MET A 118 -4.74 5.93 6.79
CA MET A 118 -4.57 5.05 7.94
C MET A 118 -3.25 4.27 7.86
N THR A 119 -2.90 3.75 6.69
CA THR A 119 -1.63 3.04 6.49
C THR A 119 -0.44 3.97 6.72
N ALA A 120 -0.47 5.19 6.17
CA ALA A 120 0.59 6.19 6.36
C ALA A 120 0.81 6.50 7.84
N TRP A 121 -0.28 6.78 8.56
CA TRP A 121 -0.21 7.11 9.97
C TRP A 121 0.20 5.94 10.86
N LEU A 122 -0.36 4.73 10.64
CA LEU A 122 -0.04 3.53 11.44
C LEU A 122 1.44 3.13 11.30
N LEU A 123 1.98 3.17 10.09
CA LEU A 123 3.41 2.91 9.84
C LEU A 123 4.29 4.02 10.41
N TYR A 124 3.83 5.27 10.37
CA TYR A 124 4.54 6.38 10.99
C TYR A 124 4.66 6.21 12.51
N ILE A 125 3.57 5.92 13.22
CA ILE A 125 3.62 5.74 14.69
C ILE A 125 4.35 4.46 15.10
N LEU A 126 4.44 3.46 14.21
CA LEU A 126 5.29 2.29 14.42
C LEU A 126 6.78 2.68 14.42
N LYS A 127 7.20 3.56 13.49
CA LYS A 127 8.58 4.06 13.38
C LYS A 127 8.91 5.15 14.41
N ASN A 128 7.90 5.80 14.98
CA ASN A 128 8.04 6.91 15.93
C ASN A 128 7.29 6.59 17.23
N PRO A 129 7.82 5.69 18.08
CA PRO A 129 7.12 5.17 19.25
C PRO A 129 6.81 6.24 20.33
N ASP A 130 7.54 7.36 20.31
CA ASP A 130 7.37 8.47 21.24
C ASP A 130 6.41 9.55 20.72
N ASP A 131 5.80 9.35 19.54
CA ASP A 131 4.83 10.32 19.01
C ASP A 131 3.60 10.41 19.93
N PRO A 132 3.19 11.63 20.33
CA PRO A 132 2.08 11.82 21.26
C PRO A 132 0.71 11.41 20.68
N GLY A 133 0.60 11.31 19.35
CA GLY A 133 -0.59 10.86 18.65
C GLY A 133 -0.77 9.34 18.67
N ARG A 134 0.24 8.56 19.12
CA ARG A 134 0.14 7.10 19.19
C ARG A 134 -1.01 6.66 20.10
N PRO A 135 -1.88 5.73 19.66
CA PRO A 135 -2.95 5.22 20.51
C PRO A 135 -2.41 4.54 21.76
N LYS A 136 -3.04 4.84 22.90
CA LYS A 136 -2.77 4.21 24.20
C LYS A 136 -3.58 2.94 24.38
#